data_AF-A0AAJ2MUS0-F1
#
_entry.id   AF-A0AAJ2MUS0-F1
#
_cell.length_a   1.000
_cell.length_b   1.000
_cell.length_c   1.000
_cell.angle_alpha   90.00
_cell.angle_beta   90.00
_cell.angle_gamma   90.00
#
_symmetry.space_group_name_H-M   'P 1'
#
loop_
_entity.id
_entity.type
_entity.pdbx_description
1 polymer ?
#
loop_
_entity_poly.entity_id
_entity_poly.type
_entity_poly.pdbx_seq_one_letter_code
_entity_poly.pdbx_strand_id
1 'polypeptide(L)'
;MGIPLLLLFGLMGGATEVHAAPTHAVSRLYFDANNTLIGQSLRYCTGRTQHQGAASHTNTRWIDVTYACNGDSTEVSYGGWVPADLRQDFCGLYDACTLLMPWPEHTLPGPLAPGFNSD
;
A
#
# COMPACT_ATOMS: atom_id res chain seq x y z
N MET A 1 5.43 24.81 -62.16
CA MET A 1 5.55 25.34 -60.78
C MET A 1 4.39 24.74 -60.00
N GLY A 2 4.66 23.78 -59.11
CA GLY A 2 3.65 23.03 -58.37
C GLY A 2 3.55 23.55 -56.94
N ILE A 3 2.32 23.77 -56.46
CA ILE A 3 1.99 24.13 -55.08
C ILE A 3 1.88 22.81 -54.28
N PRO A 4 2.59 22.62 -53.15
CA PRO A 4 2.22 21.57 -52.21
C PRO A 4 1.28 22.13 -51.14
N LEU A 5 0.14 21.46 -51.08
CA LEU A 5 -0.97 21.58 -50.16
C LEU A 5 -0.55 21.32 -48.71
N LEU A 6 -1.01 22.16 -47.78
CA LEU A 6 -0.97 21.94 -46.33
C LEU A 6 -1.74 20.67 -45.94
N LEU A 7 -1.12 19.80 -45.15
CA LEU A 7 -1.83 18.81 -44.35
C LEU A 7 -1.40 18.98 -42.88
N LEU A 8 -2.25 19.70 -42.14
CA LEU A 8 -2.34 19.61 -40.70
C LEU A 8 -2.71 18.18 -40.32
N PHE A 9 -1.77 17.44 -39.73
CA PHE A 9 -2.12 16.29 -38.92
C PHE A 9 -2.09 16.72 -37.46
N GLY A 10 -3.29 17.01 -36.96
CA GLY A 10 -3.55 17.10 -35.53
C GLY A 10 -3.31 15.75 -34.88
N LEU A 11 -2.28 15.66 -34.06
CA LEU A 11 -2.14 14.58 -33.09
C LEU A 11 -2.82 15.02 -31.79
N MET A 12 -4.13 14.79 -31.74
CA MET A 12 -4.83 14.58 -30.46
C MET A 12 -4.37 13.23 -29.91
N GLY A 13 -3.13 13.17 -29.42
CA GLY A 13 -2.64 12.06 -28.63
C GLY A 13 -3.21 12.21 -27.22
N GLY A 14 -4.26 11.46 -26.92
CA GLY A 14 -4.82 11.39 -25.57
C GLY A 14 -3.72 11.05 -24.58
N ALA A 15 -3.57 11.89 -23.56
CA ALA A 15 -2.67 11.63 -22.45
C ALA A 15 -3.16 10.36 -21.73
N THR A 16 -2.56 9.22 -22.00
CA THR A 16 -2.60 8.10 -21.07
C THR A 16 -1.83 8.56 -19.85
N GLU A 17 -2.51 8.75 -18.73
CA GLU A 17 -1.86 9.06 -17.46
C GLU A 17 -0.93 7.88 -17.10
N VAL A 18 0.35 8.00 -17.43
CA VAL A 18 1.38 7.05 -17.00
C VAL A 18 1.60 7.34 -15.52
N HIS A 19 0.85 6.68 -14.65
CA HIS A 19 1.17 6.66 -13.23
C HIS A 19 2.54 6.01 -13.06
N ALA A 20 3.49 6.76 -12.52
CA ALA A 20 4.80 6.21 -12.19
C ALA A 20 4.62 5.06 -11.18
N ALA A 21 5.34 3.95 -11.38
CA ALA A 21 5.32 2.85 -10.45
C ALA A 21 5.76 3.34 -9.06
N PRO A 22 5.12 2.86 -7.98
CA PRO A 22 5.50 3.26 -6.63
C PRO A 22 6.95 2.84 -6.34
N THR A 23 7.68 3.69 -5.62
CA THR A 23 9.05 3.40 -5.17
C THR A 23 9.07 2.52 -3.92
N HIS A 24 7.92 2.39 -3.23
CA HIS A 24 7.78 1.61 -2.02
C HIS A 24 6.46 0.83 -2.00
N ALA A 25 6.55 -0.39 -1.48
CA ALA A 25 5.41 -1.21 -1.10
C ALA A 25 5.09 -1.01 0.40
N VAL A 26 3.86 -1.28 0.82
CA VAL A 26 3.38 -1.03 2.18
C VAL A 26 2.51 -2.18 2.66
N SER A 27 2.68 -2.57 3.93
CA SER A 27 1.72 -3.38 4.68
C SER A 27 1.27 -2.58 5.90
N ARG A 28 0.00 -2.17 5.93
CA ARG A 28 -0.63 -1.42 7.01
C ARG A 28 -1.54 -2.35 7.79
N LEU A 29 -1.24 -2.61 9.06
CA LEU A 29 -2.08 -3.40 9.97
C LEU A 29 -2.86 -2.46 10.88
N TYR A 30 -4.17 -2.68 11.00
CA TYR A 30 -5.08 -1.84 11.78
C TYR A 30 -5.52 -2.53 13.06
N PHE A 31 -5.54 -1.78 14.15
CA PHE A 31 -5.85 -2.31 15.48
C PHE A 31 -7.04 -1.59 16.10
N ASP A 32 -7.89 -2.34 16.82
CA ASP A 32 -9.00 -1.77 17.59
C ASP A 32 -8.55 -1.17 18.92
N ALA A 33 -9.50 -0.72 19.75
CA ALA A 33 -9.27 -0.20 21.10
C ALA A 33 -8.47 -1.17 22.01
N ASN A 34 -8.70 -2.47 21.83
CA ASN A 34 -8.18 -3.56 22.64
C ASN A 34 -6.88 -4.16 22.08
N ASN A 35 -6.25 -3.51 21.09
CA ASN A 35 -5.06 -3.99 20.39
C ASN A 35 -5.29 -5.28 19.58
N THR A 36 -6.54 -5.58 19.24
CA THR A 36 -6.89 -6.68 18.35
C THR A 36 -6.69 -6.24 16.91
N LEU A 37 -6.04 -7.07 16.11
CA LEU A 37 -5.92 -6.86 14.67
C LEU A 37 -7.32 -6.96 14.03
N ILE A 38 -7.74 -5.90 13.33
CA ILE A 38 -9.08 -5.81 12.72
C ILE A 38 -9.06 -5.63 11.21
N GLY A 39 -7.91 -5.31 10.62
CA GLY A 39 -7.78 -5.27 9.17
C GLY A 39 -6.35 -5.05 8.72
N GLN A 40 -6.15 -5.21 7.42
CA GLN A 40 -4.87 -4.98 6.77
C GLN A 40 -5.08 -4.36 5.39
N SER A 41 -4.20 -3.43 5.03
CA SER A 41 -4.15 -2.78 3.73
C SER A 41 -2.74 -2.94 3.14
N LEU A 42 -2.68 -3.30 1.85
CA LEU A 42 -1.45 -3.67 1.16
C LEU A 42 -1.26 -2.81 -0.09
N ARG A 43 -0.05 -2.29 -0.30
CA ARG A 43 0.42 -1.74 -1.58
C ARG A 43 1.61 -2.51 -2.08
N TYR A 44 1.53 -3.05 -3.28
CA TYR A 44 2.67 -3.71 -3.92
C TYR A 44 3.46 -2.73 -4.80
N CYS A 45 4.71 -3.08 -5.12
CA CYS A 45 5.55 -2.32 -6.05
C CYS A 45 4.97 -2.23 -7.47
N THR A 46 4.04 -3.13 -7.81
CA THR A 46 3.28 -3.08 -9.06
C THR A 46 2.19 -1.99 -9.06
N GLY A 47 1.98 -1.30 -7.94
CA GLY A 47 0.86 -0.38 -7.74
C GLY A 47 -0.45 -1.07 -7.32
N ARG A 48 -0.50 -2.41 -7.34
CA ARG A 48 -1.69 -3.14 -6.92
C ARG A 48 -1.99 -2.87 -5.43
N THR A 49 -3.27 -2.66 -5.13
CA THR A 49 -3.78 -2.41 -3.78
C THR A 49 -4.69 -3.56 -3.36
N GLN A 50 -4.58 -4.00 -2.11
CA GLN A 50 -5.48 -5.02 -1.56
C GLN A 50 -5.80 -4.79 -0.08
N HIS A 51 -6.97 -5.26 0.34
CA HIS A 51 -7.45 -5.09 1.70
C HIS A 51 -8.28 -6.24 2.19
N GLN A 52 -8.23 -6.43 3.51
CA GLN A 52 -8.91 -7.49 4.23
C GLN A 52 -9.31 -7.00 5.63
N GLY A 53 -10.40 -7.57 6.15
CA GLY A 53 -10.90 -7.29 7.49
C GLY A 53 -11.96 -6.19 7.52
N ALA A 54 -12.17 -5.64 8.72
CA ALA A 54 -13.23 -4.69 9.05
C ALA A 54 -12.74 -3.24 9.17
N ALA A 55 -11.44 -2.99 8.96
CA ALA A 55 -10.87 -1.66 9.04
C ALA A 55 -11.32 -0.75 7.86
N SER A 56 -11.21 0.56 8.06
CA SER A 56 -11.54 1.60 7.08
C SER A 56 -10.47 2.70 7.07
N HIS A 57 -10.60 3.68 6.17
CA HIS A 57 -9.65 4.79 5.99
C HIS A 57 -9.71 5.77 7.15
N THR A 58 -10.81 5.74 7.91
CA THR A 58 -10.97 6.53 9.13
C THR A 58 -10.26 5.92 10.34
N ASN A 59 -9.83 4.66 10.26
CA ASN A 59 -9.09 4.03 11.35
C ASN A 59 -7.70 4.66 11.47
N THR A 60 -7.44 5.31 12.60
CA THR A 60 -6.18 6.03 12.86
C THR A 60 -5.15 5.19 13.61
N ARG A 61 -5.55 4.06 14.21
CA ARG A 61 -4.66 3.15 14.94
C ARG A 61 -4.13 2.08 13.99
N TRP A 62 -2.90 2.27 13.52
CA TRP A 62 -2.27 1.34 12.59
C TRP A 62 -0.75 1.32 12.75
N ILE A 63 -0.15 0.26 12.22
CA ILE A 63 1.31 0.11 12.09
C ILE A 63 1.59 -0.18 10.61
N ASP A 64 2.47 0.60 10.02
CA ASP A 64 2.93 0.41 8.65
C ASP A 64 4.30 -0.23 8.65
N VAL A 65 4.48 -1.17 7.73
CA VAL A 65 5.79 -1.60 7.28
C VAL A 65 5.95 -1.22 5.81
N THR A 66 6.95 -0.40 5.55
CA THR A 66 7.28 0.11 4.22
C THR A 66 8.51 -0.61 3.70
N TYR A 67 8.42 -1.11 2.47
CA TYR A 67 9.47 -1.86 1.79
C TYR A 67 9.94 -1.08 0.57
N ALA A 68 11.25 -0.93 0.38
CA ALA A 68 11.77 -0.40 -0.87
C ALA A 68 11.47 -1.36 -2.01
N CYS A 69 10.99 -0.83 -3.14
CA CYS A 69 10.79 -1.64 -4.34
C CYS A 69 12.11 -2.00 -5.03
N ASN A 70 13.16 -1.23 -4.75
CA ASN A 70 14.51 -1.49 -5.22
C ASN A 70 15.46 -1.44 -4.02
N GLY A 71 15.91 -2.60 -3.54
CA GLY A 71 16.80 -2.75 -2.38
C GLY A 71 16.13 -3.44 -1.20
N ASP A 72 16.85 -3.53 -0.08
CA ASP A 72 16.48 -4.35 1.08
C ASP A 72 16.08 -3.52 2.32
N SER A 73 15.64 -2.27 2.12
CA SER A 73 15.28 -1.40 3.24
C SER A 73 13.83 -1.58 3.66
N THR A 74 13.64 -1.71 4.98
CA THR A 74 12.33 -1.83 5.64
C THR A 74 12.21 -0.76 6.72
N GLU A 75 11.12 -0.01 6.72
CA GLU A 75 10.82 1.02 7.72
C GLU A 75 9.48 0.73 8.41
N VAL A 76 9.42 0.94 9.73
CA VAL A 76 8.18 0.81 10.51
C VAL A 76 7.71 2.19 10.97
N SER A 77 6.45 2.52 10.70
CA SER A 77 5.82 3.76 11.17
C SER A 77 4.45 3.49 11.80
N TYR A 78 3.93 4.47 12.53
CA TYR A 78 2.76 4.28 13.38
C TYR A 78 1.74 5.41 13.18
N GLY A 79 0.47 5.03 13.08
CA GLY A 79 -0.66 5.95 13.08
C GLY A 79 -1.29 6.11 14.46
N GLY A 80 -1.75 7.31 14.79
CA GLY A 80 -2.49 7.57 16.02
C GLY A 80 -1.77 7.08 17.28
N TRP A 81 -2.55 6.71 18.31
CA TRP A 81 -2.00 6.12 19.52
C TRP A 81 -1.93 4.59 19.40
N VAL A 82 -0.71 4.06 19.40
CA VAL A 82 -0.39 2.62 19.44
C VAL A 82 0.40 2.36 20.73
N PRO A 83 0.04 1.39 21.58
CA PRO A 83 0.73 1.14 22.85
C PRO A 83 2.19 0.72 22.64
N ALA A 84 3.06 1.05 23.60
CA ALA A 84 4.49 0.75 23.51
C ALA A 84 4.78 -0.75 23.36
N ASP A 85 4.09 -1.59 24.14
CA ASP A 85 4.27 -3.04 24.10
C ASP A 85 3.93 -3.62 22.73
N LEU A 86 2.82 -3.18 22.14
CA LEU A 86 2.45 -3.60 20.77
C LEU A 86 3.51 -3.18 19.75
N ARG A 87 4.12 -1.99 19.89
CA ARG A 87 5.20 -1.55 18.97
C ARG A 87 6.46 -2.40 19.14
N GLN A 88 6.82 -2.75 20.37
CA GLN A 88 8.01 -3.55 20.67
C GLN A 88 7.85 -4.98 20.14
N ASP A 89 6.67 -5.57 20.32
CA ASP A 89 6.43 -6.97 19.96
C ASP A 89 6.02 -7.16 18.50
N PHE A 90 5.59 -6.09 17.81
CA PHE A 90 5.01 -6.15 16.46
C PHE A 90 5.83 -6.97 15.46
N CYS A 91 7.14 -6.68 15.33
CA CYS A 91 8.00 -7.40 14.39
C CYS A 91 8.06 -8.90 14.68
N GLY A 92 8.02 -9.30 15.95
CA GLY A 92 8.06 -10.71 16.35
C GLY A 92 6.71 -11.41 16.23
N LEU A 93 5.61 -10.70 16.53
CA LEU A 93 4.25 -11.24 16.45
C LEU A 93 3.81 -11.54 15.00
N TYR A 94 4.24 -10.71 14.06
CA TYR A 94 3.79 -10.76 12.66
C TYR A 94 4.89 -11.11 11.65
N ASP A 95 6.11 -11.42 12.13
CA ASP A 95 7.31 -11.61 11.29
C ASP A 95 7.54 -10.46 10.29
N ALA A 96 7.03 -9.27 10.59
CA ALA A 96 6.80 -8.21 9.62
C ALA A 96 8.10 -7.56 9.10
N CYS A 97 9.14 -7.58 9.93
CA CYS A 97 10.36 -6.78 9.74
C CYS A 97 11.52 -7.58 9.14
N THR A 98 11.34 -8.89 8.95
CA THR A 98 12.30 -9.79 8.27
C THR A 98 11.95 -9.97 6.79
N LEU A 99 10.70 -9.64 6.43
CA LEU A 99 10.20 -9.72 5.06
C LEU A 99 10.71 -8.56 4.21
N LEU A 100 10.75 -8.77 2.90
CA LEU A 100 11.16 -7.76 1.90
C LEU A 100 9.99 -7.27 1.04
N MET A 101 8.78 -7.75 1.32
CA MET A 101 7.58 -7.39 0.58
C MET A 101 6.33 -7.51 1.46
N PRO A 102 5.24 -6.79 1.13
CA PRO A 102 3.98 -6.92 1.86
C PRO A 102 3.44 -8.35 1.79
N TRP A 103 2.90 -8.80 2.92
CA TRP A 103 2.39 -10.15 3.10
C TRP A 103 0.92 -10.09 3.55
N PRO A 104 0.03 -10.94 3.01
CA PRO A 104 -1.33 -11.08 3.54
C PRO A 104 -1.31 -11.70 4.94
N GLU A 105 -2.02 -11.08 5.88
CA GLU A 105 -2.18 -11.59 7.24
C GLU A 105 -3.34 -12.59 7.33
N HIS A 106 -3.00 -13.86 7.55
CA HIS A 106 -3.95 -14.97 7.44
C HIS A 106 -4.97 -15.06 8.57
N THR A 107 -4.72 -14.37 9.69
CA THR A 107 -5.62 -14.37 10.85
C THR A 107 -6.85 -13.46 10.67
N LEU A 108 -6.85 -12.61 9.64
CA LEU A 108 -7.95 -11.70 9.38
C LEU A 108 -9.16 -12.41 8.74
N PRO A 109 -10.40 -12.06 9.13
CA PRO A 109 -11.60 -12.61 8.53
C PRO A 109 -11.85 -12.07 7.12
N GLY A 110 -12.53 -12.88 6.30
CA GLY A 110 -12.96 -12.50 4.95
C GLY A 110 -11.85 -12.65 3.89
N PRO A 111 -12.19 -12.45 2.60
CA PRO A 111 -11.21 -12.54 1.52
C PRO A 111 -10.36 -11.27 1.41
N LEU A 112 -9.12 -11.44 0.95
CA LEU A 112 -8.30 -10.34 0.48
C LEU A 112 -8.85 -9.84 -0.87
N ALA A 113 -9.38 -8.62 -0.91
CA ALA A 113 -10.01 -8.03 -2.10
C ALA A 113 -9.22 -6.82 -2.62
N PRO A 114 -9.37 -6.44 -3.91
CA PRO A 114 -8.83 -5.17 -4.40
C PRO A 114 -9.33 -3.97 -3.59
N GLY A 115 -8.45 -3.02 -3.30
CA GLY A 115 -8.76 -1.81 -2.53
C GLY A 115 -7.72 -1.48 -1.46
N PHE A 116 -7.83 -0.31 -0.84
CA PHE A 116 -7.08 0.16 0.34
C PHE A 116 -5.53 0.10 0.31
N ASN A 117 -4.92 1.30 0.29
CA ASN A 117 -3.57 1.68 0.79
C ASN A 117 -3.16 3.17 0.57
N SER A 118 -4.00 4.17 0.39
CA SER A 118 -5.40 4.44 0.71
C SER A 118 -5.87 5.36 -0.42
N ASP A 119 -6.65 4.77 -1.34
CA ASP A 119 -7.18 5.26 -2.63
C ASP A 119 -6.26 6.10 -3.54
#